data_AF-A0A1H0RY51-F1
#
_entry.id   AF-A0A1H0RY51-F1
#
_cell.length_a   1.000
_cell.length_b   1.000
_cell.length_c   1.000
_cell.angle_alpha   90.00
_cell.angle_beta   90.00
_cell.angle_gamma   90.00
#
_symmetry.space_group_name_H-M   'P 1'
#
loop_
_entity.id
_entity.type
_entity.pdbx_description
1 polymer ?
#
loop_
_entity_poly.entity_id
_entity_poly.type
_entity_poly.pdbx_seq_one_letter_code
_entity_poly.pdbx_strand_id
1 'polypeptide(L)' 'MIVKRKYGSVNVPRDLIVRDDISLGAKGLYAYLLLMDEELVQYVTVAGICLELKENEKAVKVMLYQLEQYGYVGDIK' A
#
# COMPACT_ATOMS: atom_id res chain seq x y z
N MET A 1 9.39 -19.34 -8.29
CA MET A 1 9.91 -19.36 -6.90
C MET A 1 8.77 -18.92 -5.99
N ILE A 2 8.17 -19.84 -5.23
CA ILE A 2 7.07 -19.53 -4.31
C ILE A 2 7.70 -19.22 -2.96
N VAL A 3 7.80 -17.94 -2.62
CA VAL A 3 8.18 -17.53 -1.27
C VAL A 3 6.92 -17.58 -0.42
N LYS A 4 6.68 -18.69 0.29
CA LYS A 4 5.66 -18.74 1.34
C LYS A 4 6.17 -17.94 2.54
N ARG A 5 5.60 -16.74 2.76
CA ARG A 5 5.68 -16.04 4.05
C ARG A 5 4.31 -16.04 4.71
N LYS A 6 4.32 -15.77 6.01
CA LYS A 6 3.23 -15.82 7.00
C LYS A 6 2.04 -14.87 6.72
N TYR A 7 2.09 -14.14 5.61
CA TYR A 7 1.14 -13.14 5.14
C TYR A 7 0.77 -13.57 3.73
N GLY A 8 -0.52 -13.58 3.38
CA GLY A 8 -1.00 -14.07 2.09
C GLY A 8 -0.30 -13.47 0.85
N SER A 9 -0.64 -13.97 -0.33
CA SER A 9 -0.22 -13.35 -1.59
C SER A 9 -1.37 -12.53 -2.15
N VAL A 10 -1.10 -11.27 -2.46
CA VAL A 10 -2.05 -10.42 -3.21
C VAL A 10 -1.58 -10.20 -4.64
N ASN A 11 -2.54 -10.11 -5.54
CA ASN A 11 -2.30 -9.75 -6.93
C ASN A 11 -2.29 -8.22 -7.05
N VAL A 12 -1.09 -7.66 -7.23
CA VAL A 12 -0.93 -6.24 -7.54
C VAL A 12 -1.15 -6.02 -9.04
N PRO A 13 -1.94 -5.01 -9.46
CA PRO A 13 -2.16 -4.69 -10.87
C PRO A 13 -0.84 -4.49 -11.62
N ARG A 14 -0.72 -5.10 -12.81
CA ARG A 14 0.52 -5.09 -13.59
C ARG A 14 0.91 -3.67 -14.00
N ASP A 15 -0.08 -2.84 -14.32
CA ASP A 15 0.06 -1.42 -14.61
C ASP A 15 0.73 -0.68 -13.45
N LEU A 16 0.36 -0.95 -12.19
CA LEU A 16 1.06 -0.36 -11.04
C LEU A 16 2.53 -0.82 -10.95
N ILE A 17 2.80 -2.10 -11.24
CA ILE A 17 4.14 -2.68 -11.14
C ILE A 17 5.10 -2.08 -12.18
N VAL A 18 4.67 -1.92 -13.42
CA VAL A 18 5.53 -1.47 -14.54
C VAL A 18 5.72 0.04 -14.60
N ARG A 19 5.05 0.81 -13.74
CA ARG A 19 5.14 2.27 -13.69
C ARG A 19 6.42 2.74 -13.02
N ASP A 20 7.20 3.56 -13.70
CA ASP A 20 8.46 4.11 -13.17
C ASP A 20 8.26 5.41 -12.36
N ASP A 21 7.08 6.01 -12.46
CA ASP A 21 6.70 7.26 -11.79
C ASP A 21 6.11 7.06 -10.39
N ILE A 22 5.90 5.80 -9.98
CA ILE A 22 5.44 5.42 -8.65
C ILE A 22 6.59 4.75 -7.91
N SER A 23 6.86 5.21 -6.69
CA SER A 23 7.94 4.65 -5.89
C SER A 23 7.71 3.18 -5.55
N LEU A 24 8.79 2.41 -5.41
CA LEU A 24 8.70 1.02 -4.96
C LEU A 24 8.00 0.91 -3.59
N GLY A 25 8.19 1.91 -2.73
CA GLY A 25 7.51 2.02 -1.44
C GLY A 25 6.00 2.13 -1.60
N ALA A 26 5.50 2.99 -2.51
CA ALA A 26 4.08 3.12 -2.80
C ALA A 26 3.48 1.83 -3.38
N LYS A 27 4.21 1.12 -4.25
CA LYS A 27 3.77 -0.19 -4.77
C LYS A 27 3.66 -1.22 -3.63
N GLY A 28 4.64 -1.24 -2.72
CA GLY A 28 4.62 -2.09 -1.54
C GLY A 28 3.49 -1.73 -0.57
N LEU A 29 3.24 -0.44 -0.37
CA LEU A 29 2.14 0.06 0.44
C LEU A 29 0.79 -0.38 -0.12
N TYR A 30 0.58 -0.28 -1.42
CA TYR A 30 -0.65 -0.77 -2.05
C TYR A 30 -0.85 -2.27 -1.85
N ALA A 31 0.20 -3.08 -2.02
CA ALA A 31 0.15 -4.51 -1.74
C ALA A 31 -0.21 -4.79 -0.26
N TYR A 32 0.33 -4.01 0.67
CA TYR A 32 -0.02 -4.11 2.08
C TYR A 32 -1.50 -3.76 2.34
N LEU A 33 -2.02 -2.70 1.72
CA LEU A 33 -3.44 -2.33 1.84
C LEU A 33 -4.37 -3.44 1.32
N LEU A 34 -4.04 -4.06 0.19
CA LEU A 34 -4.81 -5.18 -0.35
C LEU A 34 -4.82 -6.40 0.59
N LEU A 35 -3.73 -6.63 1.32
CA LEU A 35 -3.66 -7.72 2.31
C LEU A 35 -4.52 -7.45 3.54
N MET A 36 -4.70 -6.18 3.92
CA MET A 36 -5.53 -5.78 5.06
C MET A 36 -7.03 -5.84 4.76
N ASP A 37 -7.43 -5.62 3.50
CA ASP A 37 -8.83 -5.62 3.06
C ASP A 37 -9.49 -7.01 3.21
N GLU A 38 -8.72 -8.10 3.12
CA GLU A 38 -9.23 -9.47 3.36
C GLU A 38 -9.43 -9.82 4.84
N GLU A 39 -8.68 -9.18 5.77
CA GLU A 39 -8.67 -9.62 7.18
C GLU A 39 -9.51 -8.76 8.13
N LEU A 40 -9.68 -7.44 7.94
CA LEU A 40 -10.56 -6.62 8.78
C LEU A 40 -10.80 -5.24 8.17
N VAL A 41 -12.07 -4.85 8.02
CA VAL A 41 -12.54 -3.47 7.76
C VAL A 41 -12.30 -2.58 9.00
N GLN A 42 -11.12 -2.65 9.60
CA GLN A 42 -10.67 -1.65 10.55
C GLN A 42 -9.92 -0.59 9.76
N TYR A 43 -10.60 0.55 9.58
CA TYR A 43 -10.11 1.79 9.00
C TYR A 43 -8.58 1.90 9.01
N VAL A 44 -7.95 1.66 7.87
CA VAL A 44 -6.52 1.82 7.70
C VAL A 44 -6.23 3.32 7.73
N THR A 45 -5.92 3.84 8.91
CA THR A 45 -5.54 5.24 9.09
C THR A 45 -4.07 5.43 8.74
N VAL A 46 -3.69 6.64 8.31
CA VAL A 46 -2.27 6.99 8.10
C VAL A 46 -1.43 6.67 9.34
N ALA A 47 -1.96 6.97 10.54
CA ALA A 47 -1.30 6.66 11.80
C ALA A 47 -1.06 5.15 12.00
N GLY A 48 -2.03 4.30 11.63
CA GLY A 48 -1.89 2.85 11.67
C GLY A 48 -0.81 2.35 10.72
N ILE A 49 -0.80 2.86 9.48
CA ILE A 49 0.22 2.52 8.49
C ILE A 49 1.62 2.92 8.99
N CYS A 50 1.76 4.12 9.56
CA CYS A 50 3.03 4.59 10.12
C CYS A 50 3.55 3.67 11.22
N LEU A 51 2.66 3.21 12.11
CA LEU A 51 3.01 2.33 13.21
C LEU A 51 3.45 0.95 12.73
N GLU A 52 2.72 0.36 11.78
CA GLU A 52 2.99 -0.97 11.23
C GLU A 52 4.26 -1.00 10.39
N LEU A 53 4.44 0.00 9.51
CA LEU A 53 5.60 0.07 8.62
C LEU A 53 6.83 0.69 9.28
N LYS A 54 6.70 1.23 10.50
CA LYS A 54 7.72 2.03 11.19
C LYS A 54 8.24 3.19 10.34
N GLU A 55 7.34 3.77 9.56
CA GLU A 55 7.61 4.85 8.62
C GLU A 55 7.10 6.18 9.18
N ASN A 56 7.69 7.28 8.70
CA ASN A 56 7.20 8.60 9.09
C ASN A 56 5.95 9.00 8.29
N GLU A 57 5.08 9.79 8.91
CA GLU A 57 3.80 10.20 8.34
C GLU A 57 3.94 10.93 6.99
N LYS A 58 4.99 11.74 6.83
CA LYS A 58 5.24 12.46 5.59
C LYS A 58 5.53 11.50 4.44
N ALA A 59 6.36 10.48 4.68
CA ALA A 59 6.69 9.46 3.69
C ALA A 59 5.44 8.64 3.32
N VAL A 60 4.64 8.23 4.31
CA VAL A 60 3.38 7.52 4.07
C VAL A 60 2.41 8.36 3.24
N LYS A 61 2.24 9.64 3.57
CA LYS A 61 1.39 10.57 2.79
C LYS A 61 1.88 10.74 1.36
N VAL A 62 3.18 10.84 1.13
CA VAL A 62 3.75 10.90 -0.23
C VAL A 62 3.43 9.63 -1.02
N MET A 63 3.58 8.45 -0.40
CA MET A 63 3.25 7.17 -1.03
C MET A 63 1.76 7.04 -1.33
N LEU A 64 0.90 7.42 -0.40
CA LEU A 64 -0.55 7.41 -0.60
C LEU A 64 -0.98 8.39 -1.71
N TYR A 65 -0.41 9.60 -1.73
CA TYR A 65 -0.68 10.58 -2.78
C TYR A 65 -0.29 10.08 -4.18
N GLN A 66 0.85 9.39 -4.30
CA GLN A 66 1.23 8.74 -5.57
C GLN A 66 0.20 7.71 -6.03
N LEU A 67 -0.40 6.97 -5.11
CA LEU A 67 -1.44 5.98 -5.42
C LEU A 67 -2.78 6.64 -5.76
N GLU A 68 -3.14 7.72 -5.05
CA GLU A 68 -4.37 8.49 -5.23
C GLU A 68 -4.43 9.16 -6.60
N GLN A 69 -3.30 9.75 -7.05
CA GLN A 69 -3.18 10.37 -8.38
C GLN A 69 -3.58 9.43 -9.54
N TYR A 70 -3.46 8.13 -9.34
CA TYR A 70 -3.78 7.11 -10.32
C TYR A 70 -5.02 6.28 -9.97
N GLY A 71 -5.76 6.66 -8.92
CA GLY A 71 -7.02 6.02 -8.53
C GLY A 71 -6.86 4.64 -7.88
N TYR A 72 -5.67 4.29 -7.38
CA TYR A 72 -5.48 3.03 -6.66
C TYR A 72 -6.00 3.08 -5.22
N VAL A 73 -6.03 4.27 -4.61
CA VAL A 73 -6.63 4.51 -3.29
C VAL A 73 -7.64 5.66 -3.40
N GLY A 74 -8.69 5.61 -2.56
CA GLY A 74 -9.69 6.69 -2.48
C GLY A 74 -9.22 7.88 -1.62
N ASP A 75 -10.09 8.88 -1.47
CA ASP A 75 -9.81 10.13 -0.72
C ASP A 75 -9.11 9.86 0.63
N ILE A 76 -7.87 10.33 0.74
CA ILE A 76 -7.06 10.21 1.95
C ILE A 76 -7.46 11.34 2.91
N LYS A 77 -8.02 11.00 4.08
CA LYS A 77 -8.34 11.95 5.17
C LYS A 77 -7.40 11.81 6.36
#